data_AF-A0A7T8HFX4-F1
#
_entry.id   AF-A0A7T8HFX4-F1
#
_cell.length_a   1.000
_cell.length_b   1.000
_cell.length_c   1.000
_cell.angle_alpha   90.00
_cell.angle_beta   90.00
_cell.angle_gamma   90.00
#
_symmetry.space_group_name_H-M   'P 1'
#
loop_
_entity.id
_entity.type
_entity.pdbx_description
1 polymer ?
#
loop_
_entity_poly.entity_id
_entity_poly.type
_entity_poly.pdbx_seq_one_letter_code
_entity_poly.pdbx_strand_id
1 'polypeptide(L)'
;MGNSTGIFSSLDVALILKGKRKFDKSLKVFQHALALNPRHPRILNHYGEFIEDIQKDVLQADLYFARALSYSKSENEDYSRALENRRRTPS
;
A
#
# COMPACT_ATOMS: atom_id res chain seq x y z
N MET A 1 16.35 -9.10 30.31
CA MET A 1 15.07 -8.38 30.16
C MET A 1 15.09 -7.70 28.79
N GLY A 2 14.55 -8.37 27.76
CA GLY A 2 14.49 -7.83 26.40
C GLY A 2 13.17 -7.09 26.22
N ASN A 3 13.22 -5.77 26.09
CA ASN A 3 12.03 -4.93 25.90
C ASN A 3 11.39 -5.22 24.54
N SER A 4 10.34 -6.03 24.54
CA SER A 4 9.53 -6.38 23.35
C SER A 4 8.41 -5.34 23.14
N THR A 5 8.78 -4.07 23.02
CA THR A 5 7.82 -2.99 22.75
C THR A 5 7.72 -2.71 21.24
N GLY A 6 6.88 -3.50 20.57
CA GLY A 6 6.10 -3.11 19.38
C GLY A 6 6.84 -2.93 18.05
N ILE A 7 7.22 -4.04 17.39
CA ILE A 7 7.81 -4.04 16.05
C ILE A 7 6.69 -4.04 14.99
N PHE A 8 6.00 -2.92 14.80
CA PHE A 8 5.12 -2.73 13.63
C PHE A 8 5.92 -2.05 12.52
N SER A 9 5.86 -2.58 11.29
CA SER A 9 6.41 -1.88 10.13
C SER A 9 5.60 -0.60 9.86
N SER A 10 6.17 0.37 9.13
CA SER A 10 5.41 1.55 8.72
C SER A 10 4.13 1.20 7.97
N LEU A 11 4.14 0.12 7.17
CA LEU A 11 2.95 -0.38 6.50
C LEU A 11 1.87 -0.85 7.51
N ASP A 12 2.26 -1.62 8.53
CA ASP A 12 1.31 -2.11 9.54
C ASP A 12 0.66 -0.93 10.30
N VAL A 13 1.46 0.08 10.65
CA VAL A 13 0.96 1.30 11.30
C VAL A 13 -0.03 2.04 10.39
N ALA A 14 0.26 2.16 9.08
CA ALA A 14 -0.65 2.78 8.12
C ALA A 14 -2.00 2.04 8.06
N LEU A 15 -1.97 0.70 7.96
CA LEU A 15 -3.19 -0.12 7.91
C LEU A 15 -4.01 -0.02 9.20
N ILE A 16 -3.37 -0.02 10.37
CA ILE A 16 -4.05 0.19 11.66
C ILE A 16 -4.74 1.56 11.70
N LEU A 17 -4.09 2.61 11.20
CA LEU A 17 -4.67 3.95 11.15
C LEU A 17 -5.83 4.06 10.15
N LYS A 18 -5.72 3.42 8.98
CA LYS A 18 -6.82 3.27 8.00
C LYS A 18 -8.03 2.62 8.67
N GLY A 19 -7.85 1.50 9.36
CA GLY A 19 -8.92 0.79 10.07
C GLY A 19 -9.57 1.62 11.19
N LYS A 20 -8.80 2.48 11.85
CA LYS A 20 -9.30 3.46 12.84
C LYS A 20 -9.90 4.73 12.21
N ARG A 21 -10.05 4.78 10.89
CA ARG A 21 -10.52 5.94 10.11
C ARG A 21 -9.69 7.22 10.32
N LYS A 22 -8.44 7.09 10.75
CA LYS A 22 -7.49 8.21 10.92
C LYS A 22 -6.76 8.47 9.62
N PHE A 23 -7.49 8.85 8.57
CA PHE A 23 -7.00 8.88 7.20
C PHE A 23 -5.82 9.82 6.97
N ASP A 24 -5.82 11.03 7.56
CA ASP A 24 -4.69 11.96 7.42
C ASP A 24 -3.39 11.40 8.00
N LYS A 25 -3.50 10.67 9.12
CA LYS A 25 -2.34 10.01 9.73
C LYS A 25 -1.92 8.80 8.91
N SER A 26 -2.89 8.01 8.44
CA SER A 26 -2.64 6.86 7.56
C SER A 26 -1.89 7.28 6.30
N LEU A 27 -2.30 8.39 5.66
CA LEU A 27 -1.67 8.92 4.47
C LEU A 27 -0.20 9.27 4.71
N LYS A 28 0.11 10.00 5.78
CA LYS A 28 1.49 10.35 6.13
C LYS A 28 2.36 9.11 6.35
N VAL A 29 1.80 8.08 6.98
CA VAL A 29 2.53 6.84 7.23
C VAL A 29 2.71 6.03 5.95
N PHE A 30 1.73 5.99 5.05
CA PHE A 30 1.89 5.38 3.72
C PHE A 30 2.99 6.07 2.90
N GLN A 31 2.98 7.40 2.87
CA GLN A 31 4.02 8.20 2.21
C GLN A 31 5.40 7.91 2.79
N HIS A 32 5.50 7.79 4.12
CA HIS A 32 6.74 7.41 4.80
C HIS A 32 7.19 6.00 4.43
N ALA A 33 6.29 5.02 4.45
CA ALA A 33 6.59 3.64 4.06
C ALA A 33 7.09 3.56 2.61
N LEU A 34 6.47 4.30 1.70
CA LEU A 34 6.88 4.38 0.30
C LEU A 34 8.23 5.08 0.14
N ALA A 35 8.52 6.13 0.92
CA ALA A 35 9.81 6.81 0.89
C ALA A 35 10.96 5.88 1.36
N LEU A 36 10.73 5.04 2.37
CA LEU A 36 11.70 4.06 2.83
C LEU A 36 11.93 2.94 1.81
N ASN A 37 10.86 2.46 1.17
CA ASN A 37 10.92 1.33 0.24
C ASN A 37 10.09 1.60 -1.04
N PRO A 38 10.59 2.43 -1.97
CA PRO A 38 9.82 2.92 -3.12
C PRO A 38 9.50 1.84 -4.17
N ARG A 39 10.09 0.65 -4.07
CA ARG A 39 9.91 -0.46 -5.00
C ARG A 39 9.27 -1.68 -4.35
N HIS A 40 8.69 -1.54 -3.16
CA HIS A 40 8.10 -2.67 -2.44
C HIS A 40 6.65 -2.93 -2.91
N PRO A 41 6.36 -4.07 -3.56
CA PRO A 41 5.03 -4.34 -4.13
C PRO A 41 3.89 -4.28 -3.12
N ARG A 42 4.06 -4.90 -1.94
CA ARG A 42 3.09 -4.80 -0.83
C ARG A 42 2.71 -3.38 -0.43
N ILE A 43 3.69 -2.48 -0.29
CA ILE A 43 3.44 -1.07 0.06
C ILE A 43 2.69 -0.36 -1.08
N LEU A 44 3.12 -0.59 -2.32
CA LEU A 44 2.49 -0.01 -3.51
C LEU A 44 1.03 -0.44 -3.64
N ASN A 45 0.73 -1.73 -3.46
CA ASN A 45 -0.64 -2.26 -3.48
C ASN A 45 -1.52 -1.63 -2.41
N HIS A 46 -1.11 -1.68 -1.14
CA HIS A 46 -1.94 -1.14 -0.06
C HIS A 46 -2.08 0.37 -0.12
N TYR A 47 -1.06 1.09 -0.60
CA TYR A 47 -1.17 2.52 -0.80
C TYR A 47 -2.11 2.85 -1.96
N GLY A 48 -2.01 2.15 -3.10
CA GLY A 48 -2.96 2.28 -4.21
C GLY A 48 -4.41 2.04 -3.77
N GLU A 49 -4.67 0.98 -3.02
CA GLU A 49 -6.00 0.72 -2.41
C GLU A 49 -6.46 1.86 -1.51
N PHE A 50 -5.55 2.46 -0.72
CA PHE A 50 -5.90 3.61 0.10
C PHE A 50 -6.25 4.84 -0.74
N ILE A 51 -5.49 5.14 -1.79
CA ILE A 51 -5.76 6.25 -2.70
C ILE A 51 -7.13 6.08 -3.36
N GLU A 52 -7.42 4.87 -3.86
CA GLU A 52 -8.71 4.56 -4.48
C GLU A 52 -9.87 4.63 -3.49
N ASP A 53 -9.77 3.94 -2.35
CA ASP A 53 -10.88 3.82 -1.40
C ASP A 53 -11.20 5.15 -0.73
N ILE A 54 -10.17 5.90 -0.35
CA ILE A 54 -10.28 7.04 0.56
C ILE A 54 -10.19 8.37 -0.19
N GLN A 55 -9.26 8.51 -1.15
CA GLN A 55 -9.10 9.74 -1.93
C GLN A 55 -9.93 9.75 -3.21
N LYS A 56 -10.50 8.59 -3.60
CA LYS A 56 -11.31 8.44 -4.82
C LYS A 56 -10.54 8.78 -6.10
N ASP A 57 -9.21 8.64 -6.06
CA ASP A 57 -8.33 8.87 -7.20
C ASP A 57 -7.94 7.52 -7.84
N VAL A 58 -8.79 7.05 -8.74
CA VAL A 58 -8.63 5.77 -9.43
C VAL A 58 -7.39 5.77 -10.34
N LEU A 59 -7.09 6.91 -10.98
CA LEU A 59 -5.97 7.03 -11.90
C LEU A 59 -4.63 6.90 -11.17
N GLN A 60 -4.47 7.60 -10.04
CA GLN A 60 -3.27 7.45 -9.21
C GLN A 60 -3.16 6.04 -8.63
N ALA A 61 -4.27 5.41 -8.23
CA ALA A 61 -4.27 4.03 -7.76
C ALA A 61 -3.76 3.05 -8.82
N ASP A 62 -4.23 3.15 -10.07
CA ASP A 62 -3.77 2.32 -11.19
C ASP A 62 -2.25 2.44 -11.41
N LEU A 63 -1.69 3.66 -11.31
CA LEU A 63 -0.25 3.87 -11.40
C LEU A 63 0.54 3.11 -10.31
N TYR A 64 0.01 3.07 -9.07
CA TYR A 64 0.63 2.29 -8.00
C TYR A 64 0.54 0.78 -8.26
N PHE A 65 -0.58 0.28 -8.77
CA PHE A 65 -0.74 -1.14 -9.12
C PHE A 65 0.17 -1.54 -10.28
N ALA A 66 0.29 -0.72 -11.33
CA ALA A 66 1.22 -0.95 -12.44
C ALA A 66 2.68 -0.97 -11.95
N ARG A 67 3.03 -0.09 -11.01
CA ARG A 67 4.35 -0.09 -10.37
C ARG A 67 4.57 -1.34 -9.51
N ALA A 68 3.56 -1.81 -8.78
CA ALA A 68 3.65 -3.04 -7.99
C ALA A 68 3.92 -4.27 -8.88
N LEU A 69 3.23 -4.37 -10.03
CA LEU A 69 3.48 -5.42 -11.04
C LEU A 69 4.91 -5.38 -11.57
N SER A 70 5.46 -4.19 -11.81
CA SER A 70 6.82 -4.02 -12.35
C SER A 70 7.92 -4.48 -11.40
N TYR A 71 7.64 -4.55 -10.09
CA TYR A 71 8.60 -4.95 -9.06
C TYR A 71 8.27 -6.28 -8.38
N SER A 72 7.21 -6.98 -8.81
CA SER A 72 6.83 -8.30 -8.31
C SER A 72 7.01 -9.35 -9.38
N LYS A 73 7.22 -10.60 -8.96
CA LYS A 73 7.25 -11.77 -9.85
C LYS A 73 5.87 -12.43 -9.82
N SER A 74 5.47 -13.10 -10.90
CA SER A 74 4.15 -13.75 -11.03
C SER A 74 3.84 -14.79 -9.95
N GLU A 75 4.86 -15.36 -9.32
CA GLU A 75 4.74 -16.33 -8.22
C GLU A 75 4.42 -15.66 -6.86
N ASN A 76 4.58 -14.34 -6.74
CA ASN A 76 4.36 -13.60 -5.50
C ASN A 76 2.88 -13.22 -5.35
N GLU A 77 2.34 -13.37 -4.13
CA GLU A 77 0.98 -12.92 -3.78
C GLU A 77 0.72 -11.45 -4.13
N ASP A 78 1.73 -10.58 -3.98
CA ASP A 78 1.63 -9.16 -4.31
C ASP A 78 1.40 -8.92 -5.79
N TYR A 79 1.90 -9.80 -6.68
CA TYR A 79 1.68 -9.70 -8.12
C TYR A 79 0.21 -9.99 -8.45
N SER A 80 -0.32 -11.09 -7.91
CA SER A 80 -1.72 -11.47 -8.10
C SER A 80 -2.67 -10.39 -7.60
N ARG A 81 -2.38 -9.82 -6.43
CA ARG A 81 -3.15 -8.71 -5.86
C ARG A 81 -3.09 -7.44 -6.71
N ALA A 82 -1.90 -7.07 -7.19
CA ALA A 82 -1.74 -5.92 -8.07
C ALA A 82 -2.52 -6.11 -9.37
N LEU A 83 -2.52 -7.32 -9.94
CA LEU A 83 -3.26 -7.64 -11.15
C LEU A 83 -4.77 -7.54 -10.95
N GLU A 84 -5.29 -8.04 -9.84
CA GLU A 84 -6.70 -7.92 -9.48
C GLU A 84 -7.11 -6.45 -9.29
N ASN A 85 -6.31 -5.69 -8.53
CA ASN A 85 -6.53 -4.27 -8.29
C ASN A 85 -6.56 -3.46 -9.59
N ARG A 86 -5.67 -3.79 -10.54
CA ARG A 86 -5.64 -3.14 -11.85
C ARG A 86 -6.86 -3.49 -12.71
N ARG A 87 -7.32 -4.74 -12.67
CA ARG A 87 -8.52 -5.18 -13.42
C ARG A 87 -9.79 -4.47 -12.97
N ARG A 88 -9.89 -4.09 -11.69
CA ARG A 88 -11.05 -3.36 -11.13
C ARG A 88 -10.94 -1.84 -11.22
N THR A 89 -9.77 -1.31 -11.54
CA THR A 89 -9.54 0.13 -11.76
C THR A 89 -9.33 0.37 -13.27
N PRO A 90 -10.40 0.38 -14.09
CA PRO A 90 -10.25 0.68 -15.51
C PRO A 90 -9.80 2.13 -15.65
N SER A 91 -8.56 2.30 -16.13
CA SER A 91 -8.00 3.57 -16.59
C SER A 91 -8.67 4.05 -17.87
#